data_AF-A0A0F8EG25-F1
#
_entry.id   AF-A0A0F8EG25-F1
#
_cell.length_a   1.000
_cell.length_b   1.000
_cell.length_c   1.000
_cell.angle_alpha   90.00
_cell.angle_beta   90.00
_cell.angle_gamma   90.00
#
_symmetry.space_group_name_H-M   'P 1'
#
loop_
_entity.id
_entity.type
_entity.pdbx_description
1 polymer ?
#
loop_
_entity_poly.entity_id
_entity_poly.type
_entity_poly.pdbx_seq_one_letter_code
_entity_poly.pdbx_strand_id
1 'polypeptide(L)'
;MKTWEKYSDFLLKGEWHVHTCYTDGKNNIDEYCQKAVDIGLPLIAFTEHVRKNLDYDFHSFLSDIEIAKEKYDLIILSGCEAKVLPYGELDVSTGVLKEIDYPIFAFHSFPKDTDLYFESLKKVLKNRYMNTWAHPGAFLMKNGLELPEEQLVDIFHSMNKMDVLLEINNKYQVPSDIWKNLSSKLGVKFVKGSDVHNVEHLFFNI
;
A
#
# COMPACT_ATOMS: atom_id res chain seq x y z
N MET A 1 14.42 -9.25 5.40
CA MET A 1 13.10 -9.77 5.71
C MET A 1 12.13 -8.62 5.61
N LYS A 2 11.06 -8.76 4.83
CA LYS A 2 10.00 -7.74 4.73
C LYS A 2 9.15 -7.78 5.98
N THR A 3 8.63 -6.62 6.41
CA THR A 3 7.83 -6.52 7.65
C THR A 3 6.56 -7.36 7.58
N TRP A 4 5.92 -7.41 6.41
CA TRP A 4 4.68 -8.15 6.20
C TRP A 4 4.82 -9.66 6.43
N GLU A 5 6.03 -10.23 6.34
CA GLU A 5 6.26 -11.67 6.53
C GLU A 5 5.87 -12.13 7.94
N LYS A 6 6.07 -11.28 8.96
CA LYS A 6 5.64 -11.55 10.35
C LYS A 6 4.11 -11.67 10.48
N TYR A 7 3.39 -11.06 9.55
CA TYR A 7 1.94 -10.89 9.58
C TYR A 7 1.27 -11.58 8.39
N SER A 8 1.92 -12.60 7.81
CA SER A 8 1.45 -13.26 6.57
C SER A 8 0.04 -13.84 6.69
N ASP A 9 -0.35 -14.29 7.89
CA ASP A 9 -1.67 -14.87 8.16
C ASP A 9 -2.81 -13.85 8.07
N PHE A 10 -2.46 -12.55 8.09
CA PHE A 10 -3.40 -11.42 8.03
C PHE A 10 -3.44 -10.74 6.66
N LEU A 11 -2.68 -11.19 5.65
CA LEU A 11 -2.62 -10.52 4.34
C LEU A 11 -4.00 -10.35 3.70
N LEU A 12 -4.88 -11.34 3.83
CA LEU A 12 -6.25 -11.30 3.30
C LEU A 12 -7.33 -11.09 4.38
N LYS A 13 -6.91 -10.84 5.62
CA LYS A 13 -7.81 -10.67 6.79
C LYS A 13 -7.66 -9.32 7.49
N GLY A 14 -6.59 -8.58 7.20
CA GLY A 14 -6.39 -7.21 7.69
C GLY A 14 -6.87 -6.16 6.68
N GLU A 15 -6.83 -4.91 7.12
CA GLU A 15 -6.94 -3.74 6.26
C GLU A 15 -5.56 -3.07 6.18
N TRP A 16 -4.91 -3.18 5.03
CA TRP A 16 -3.51 -2.76 4.87
C TRP A 16 -3.34 -1.39 4.20
N HIS A 17 -4.44 -0.66 3.97
CA HIS A 17 -4.39 0.63 3.28
C HIS A 17 -5.45 1.60 3.83
N VAL A 18 -5.05 2.40 4.82
CA VAL A 18 -5.88 3.40 5.50
C VAL A 18 -5.14 4.74 5.59
N HIS A 19 -5.87 5.83 5.38
CA HIS A 19 -5.39 7.21 5.52
C HIS A 19 -6.17 7.94 6.62
N THR A 20 -5.45 8.79 7.35
CA THR A 20 -5.93 9.53 8.51
C THR A 20 -5.94 11.04 8.26
N CYS A 21 -6.41 11.80 9.23
CA CYS A 21 -6.41 13.26 9.18
C CYS A 21 -5.00 13.90 9.21
N TYR A 22 -3.93 13.11 9.29
CA TYR A 22 -2.58 13.61 9.07
C TYR A 22 -2.34 14.03 7.61
N THR A 23 -3.02 13.39 6.66
CA THR A 23 -2.97 13.74 5.24
C THR A 23 -4.36 14.06 4.70
N ASP A 24 -5.03 13.12 4.02
CA ASP A 24 -6.31 13.34 3.34
C ASP A 24 -7.47 12.45 3.84
N GLY A 25 -7.22 11.65 4.87
CA GLY A 25 -8.28 10.98 5.63
C GLY A 25 -9.07 11.95 6.52
N LYS A 26 -10.26 11.52 6.95
CA LYS A 26 -11.17 12.34 7.77
C LYS A 26 -11.04 12.12 9.27
N ASN A 27 -10.54 10.96 9.67
CA ASN A 27 -10.55 10.49 11.05
C ASN A 27 -9.14 10.32 11.59
N ASN A 28 -9.00 10.42 12.90
CA ASN A 28 -7.73 10.16 13.58
C ASN A 28 -7.52 8.65 13.80
N ILE A 29 -6.31 8.28 14.24
CA ILE A 29 -5.91 6.89 14.48
C ILE A 29 -6.81 6.21 15.52
N ASP A 30 -7.15 6.90 16.61
CA ASP A 30 -7.97 6.37 17.70
C ASP A 30 -9.37 5.95 17.23
N GLU A 31 -10.01 6.79 16.42
CA GLU A 31 -11.33 6.52 15.83
C GLU A 31 -11.30 5.27 14.93
N TYR A 32 -10.26 5.13 14.10
CA TYR A 32 -10.09 3.95 13.25
C TYR A 32 -9.80 2.70 14.07
N CYS A 33 -8.94 2.77 15.08
CA CYS A 33 -8.62 1.64 15.94
C CYS A 33 -9.83 1.17 16.75
N GLN A 34 -10.62 2.10 17.29
CA GLN A 34 -11.89 1.76 17.96
C GLN A 34 -12.82 1.01 17.02
N LYS A 35 -13.05 1.55 15.81
CA LYS A 35 -13.89 0.90 14.80
C LYS A 35 -13.35 -0.48 14.40
N ALA A 36 -12.04 -0.61 14.21
CA ALA A 36 -11.38 -1.86 13.84
C ALA A 36 -11.63 -2.94 14.89
N VAL A 37 -11.50 -2.61 16.19
CA VAL A 37 -11.81 -3.53 17.28
C VAL A 37 -13.31 -3.88 17.30
N ASP A 38 -14.20 -2.90 17.14
CA ASP A 38 -15.65 -3.13 17.16
C ASP A 38 -16.12 -4.10 16.06
N ILE A 39 -15.48 -4.05 14.89
CA ILE A 39 -15.78 -4.96 13.77
C ILE A 39 -14.94 -6.24 13.77
N GLY A 40 -14.05 -6.43 14.74
CA GLY A 40 -13.20 -7.62 14.86
C GLY A 40 -12.08 -7.72 13.81
N LEU A 41 -11.63 -6.58 13.28
CA LEU A 41 -10.50 -6.53 12.36
C LEU A 41 -9.20 -6.86 13.12
N PRO A 42 -8.37 -7.82 12.67
CA PRO A 42 -7.19 -8.25 13.41
C PRO A 42 -5.94 -7.37 13.16
N LEU A 43 -5.90 -6.66 12.03
CA LEU A 43 -4.76 -5.83 11.61
C LEU A 43 -5.23 -4.61 10.83
N ILE A 44 -4.68 -3.44 11.17
CA ILE A 44 -4.83 -2.20 10.43
C ILE A 44 -3.45 -1.59 10.13
N ALA A 45 -3.22 -1.13 8.90
CA ALA A 45 -2.04 -0.36 8.53
C ALA A 45 -2.43 1.06 8.10
N PHE A 46 -1.82 2.05 8.73
CA PHE A 46 -1.98 3.46 8.37
C PHE A 46 -0.89 3.86 7.38
N THR A 47 -1.26 4.12 6.13
CA THR A 47 -0.35 4.25 5.00
C THR A 47 -0.43 5.63 4.37
N GLU A 48 -0.18 6.66 5.19
CA GLU A 48 -0.30 8.07 4.81
C GLU A 48 0.39 8.42 3.48
N HIS A 49 -0.24 9.27 2.69
CA HIS A 49 0.41 9.88 1.54
C HIS A 49 1.67 10.64 1.97
N VAL A 50 2.82 10.28 1.39
CA VAL A 50 4.11 10.89 1.75
C VAL A 50 4.77 11.60 0.58
N ARG A 51 5.59 12.61 0.90
CA ARG A 51 6.43 13.40 -0.01
C ARG A 51 7.85 13.48 0.54
N LYS A 52 8.86 13.76 -0.29
CA LYS A 52 10.24 14.03 0.17
C LYS A 52 10.26 15.21 1.16
N ASN A 53 9.41 16.22 0.91
CA ASN A 53 9.15 17.32 1.83
C ASN A 53 7.78 17.08 2.48
N LEU A 54 7.78 16.72 3.75
CA LEU A 54 6.56 16.48 4.52
C LEU A 54 5.79 17.80 4.74
N ASP A 55 4.47 17.73 4.64
CA ASP A 55 3.52 18.81 4.93
C ASP A 55 2.70 18.57 6.21
N TYR A 56 2.98 17.47 6.92
CA TYR A 56 2.41 17.11 8.21
C TYR A 56 3.51 16.73 9.21
N ASP A 57 3.16 16.71 10.50
CA ASP A 57 4.07 16.26 11.55
C ASP A 57 4.14 14.73 11.61
N PHE A 58 5.14 14.18 10.93
CA PHE A 58 5.39 12.75 10.85
C PHE A 58 5.72 12.11 12.21
N HIS A 59 6.36 12.83 13.13
CA HIS A 59 6.70 12.25 14.43
C HIS A 59 5.48 12.20 15.36
N SER A 60 4.57 13.18 15.24
CA SER A 60 3.26 13.09 15.90
C SER A 60 2.44 11.90 15.38
N PHE A 61 2.44 11.64 14.06
CA PHE A 61 1.81 10.46 13.47
C PHE A 61 2.35 9.14 14.07
N LEU A 62 3.68 9.00 14.16
CA LEU A 62 4.29 7.82 14.78
C LEU A 62 3.93 7.70 16.27
N SER A 63 3.95 8.82 17.00
CA SER A 63 3.59 8.83 18.43
C SER A 63 2.16 8.36 18.66
N ASP A 64 1.21 8.81 17.86
CA ASP A 64 -0.19 8.39 17.97
C ASP A 64 -0.38 6.90 17.67
N ILE A 65 0.40 6.36 16.73
CA ILE A 65 0.41 4.91 16.45
C ILE A 65 0.93 4.12 17.66
N GLU A 66 2.01 4.55 18.30
CA GLU A 66 2.54 3.86 19.48
C GLU A 66 1.56 3.92 20.66
N ILE A 67 0.89 5.07 20.87
CA ILE A 67 -0.19 5.18 21.87
C ILE A 67 -1.33 4.21 21.55
N ALA A 68 -1.74 4.10 20.28
CA ALA A 68 -2.80 3.18 19.88
C ALA A 68 -2.41 1.70 20.04
N LYS A 69 -1.14 1.34 19.77
CA LYS A 69 -0.59 -0.01 20.01
C LYS A 69 -0.66 -0.41 21.49
N GLU A 70 -0.52 0.54 22.41
CA GLU A 70 -0.66 0.28 23.85
C GLU A 70 -2.14 0.19 24.29
N LYS A 71 -3.03 0.92 23.62
CA LYS A 71 -4.45 1.05 24.00
C LYS A 71 -5.34 -0.09 23.50
N TYR A 72 -5.05 -0.65 22.33
CA TYR A 72 -5.93 -1.60 21.65
C TYR A 72 -5.28 -2.98 21.47
N ASP A 73 -6.05 -4.05 21.67
CA ASP A 73 -5.65 -5.41 21.27
C ASP A 73 -5.86 -5.58 19.76
N LEU A 74 -5.02 -4.88 18.98
CA LEU A 74 -5.09 -4.76 17.53
C LEU A 74 -3.68 -4.69 16.97
N ILE A 75 -3.39 -5.39 15.88
CA ILE A 75 -2.12 -5.23 15.18
C ILE A 75 -2.17 -3.93 14.38
N ILE A 76 -1.41 -2.92 14.81
CA ILE A 76 -1.37 -1.60 14.18
C ILE A 76 0.00 -1.40 13.55
N LEU A 77 0.03 -1.03 12.27
CA LEU A 77 1.28 -0.77 11.53
C LEU A 77 1.36 0.70 11.11
N SER A 78 2.53 1.29 11.32
CA SER A 78 2.90 2.57 10.70
C SER A 78 3.36 2.35 9.27
N GLY A 79 2.93 3.18 8.34
CA GLY A 79 3.23 3.01 6.93
C GLY A 79 3.20 4.32 6.17
N CYS A 80 3.44 4.22 4.87
CA CYS A 80 3.25 5.33 3.95
C CYS A 80 2.91 4.82 2.57
N GLU A 81 2.18 5.60 1.80
CA GLU A 81 2.00 5.42 0.37
C GLU A 81 2.91 6.39 -0.40
N ALA A 82 4.07 5.87 -0.82
CA ALA A 82 5.04 6.63 -1.57
C ALA A 82 4.63 6.79 -3.04
N LYS A 83 4.54 8.03 -3.51
CA LYS A 83 4.27 8.30 -4.92
C LYS A 83 5.47 7.92 -5.78
N VAL A 84 5.22 7.16 -6.84
CA VAL A 84 6.21 6.88 -7.88
C VAL A 84 6.35 8.07 -8.82
N LEU A 85 7.60 8.48 -9.04
CA LEU A 85 8.01 9.52 -9.97
C LEU A 85 8.64 8.91 -11.23
N PRO A 86 8.72 9.66 -12.36
CA PRO A 86 9.39 9.19 -13.56
C PRO A 86 10.77 8.61 -13.30
N TYR A 87 11.13 7.59 -14.07
CA TYR A 87 12.38 6.84 -13.92
C TYR A 87 12.51 6.14 -12.56
N GLY A 88 11.39 5.79 -11.93
CA GLY A 88 11.31 4.95 -10.73
C GLY A 88 11.89 5.58 -9.46
N GLU A 89 11.97 6.90 -9.39
CA GLU A 89 12.19 7.57 -8.11
C GLU A 89 10.93 7.48 -7.23
N LEU A 90 11.11 7.50 -5.92
CA LEU A 90 10.01 7.61 -4.97
C LEU A 90 10.03 8.99 -4.33
N ASP A 91 8.86 9.60 -4.20
CA ASP A 91 8.69 10.88 -3.51
C ASP A 91 8.63 10.67 -1.98
N VAL A 92 9.67 10.06 -1.42
CA VAL A 92 9.82 9.81 0.02
C VAL A 92 11.30 9.78 0.36
N SER A 93 11.66 10.26 1.56
CA SER A 93 13.04 10.19 2.03
C SER A 93 13.36 8.81 2.62
N THR A 94 14.62 8.38 2.51
CA THR A 94 15.08 7.15 3.19
C THR A 94 15.00 7.25 4.72
N GLY A 95 14.97 8.47 5.28
CA GLY A 95 14.75 8.68 6.71
C GLY A 95 13.38 8.15 7.13
N VAL A 96 12.32 8.63 6.47
CA VAL A 96 10.95 8.15 6.69
C VAL A 96 10.85 6.65 6.51
N LEU A 97 11.39 6.09 5.41
CA LEU A 97 11.34 4.65 5.13
C LEU A 97 12.03 3.75 6.18
N LYS A 98 12.90 4.31 7.03
CA LYS A 98 13.57 3.56 8.10
C LYS A 98 12.78 3.57 9.41
N GLU A 99 11.80 4.46 9.55
CA GLU A 99 11.06 4.69 10.79
C GLU A 99 9.65 4.07 10.77
N ILE A 100 9.17 3.61 9.61
CA ILE A 100 7.85 2.99 9.45
C ILE A 100 7.92 1.47 9.24
N ASP A 101 6.85 0.79 9.62
CA ASP A 101 6.69 -0.65 9.52
C ASP A 101 6.42 -1.11 8.07
N TYR A 102 5.51 -0.44 7.37
CA TYR A 102 4.90 -0.95 6.13
C TYR A 102 4.78 0.13 5.03
N PRO A 103 5.89 0.47 4.35
CA PRO A 103 5.84 1.32 3.17
C PRO A 103 5.28 0.59 1.93
N ILE A 104 4.34 1.24 1.27
CA ILE A 104 3.74 0.84 -0.02
C ILE A 104 4.04 1.93 -1.07
N PHE A 105 3.81 1.63 -2.34
CA PHE A 105 3.99 2.61 -3.42
C PHE A 105 2.86 2.55 -4.43
N ALA A 106 2.61 3.69 -5.07
CA ALA A 106 1.56 3.80 -6.07
C ALA A 106 1.81 4.87 -7.14
N PHE A 107 1.12 4.71 -8.27
CA PHE A 107 1.14 5.67 -9.38
C PHE A 107 -0.14 6.51 -9.33
N HIS A 108 0.01 7.84 -9.21
CA HIS A 108 -1.10 8.79 -9.10
C HIS A 108 -1.17 9.74 -10.29
N SER A 109 -0.43 10.85 -10.23
CA SER A 109 -0.25 11.79 -11.35
C SER A 109 1.06 11.46 -12.04
N PHE A 110 1.03 10.49 -12.96
CA PHE A 110 2.17 10.02 -13.73
C PHE A 110 2.01 10.39 -15.23
N PRO A 111 3.09 10.50 -16.01
CA PRO A 111 2.99 10.66 -17.46
C PRO A 111 2.21 9.52 -18.12
N LYS A 112 1.42 9.83 -19.16
CA LYS A 112 0.66 8.83 -19.93
C LYS A 112 1.56 8.13 -20.96
N ASP A 113 2.59 7.49 -20.45
CA ASP A 113 3.63 6.81 -21.21
C ASP A 113 3.84 5.42 -20.57
N THR A 114 3.36 4.38 -21.27
CA THR A 114 3.37 3.00 -20.79
C THR A 114 4.79 2.46 -20.63
N ASP A 115 5.72 2.82 -21.52
CA ASP A 115 7.11 2.36 -21.45
C ASP A 115 7.83 2.99 -20.26
N LEU A 116 7.64 4.29 -20.05
CA LEU A 116 8.15 4.99 -18.87
C LEU A 116 7.53 4.43 -17.58
N TYR A 117 6.24 4.10 -17.59
CA TYR A 117 5.56 3.47 -16.45
C TYR A 117 6.19 2.12 -16.10
N PHE A 118 6.35 1.26 -17.11
CA PHE A 118 6.94 -0.07 -16.97
C PHE A 118 8.36 -0.02 -16.40
N GLU A 119 9.23 0.80 -16.98
CA GLU A 119 10.62 0.93 -16.52
C GLU A 119 10.70 1.57 -15.13
N SER A 120 9.81 2.50 -14.80
CA SER A 120 9.73 3.09 -13.46
C SER A 120 9.29 2.07 -12.41
N LEU A 121 8.28 1.24 -12.72
CA LEU A 121 7.81 0.18 -11.84
C LEU A 121 8.92 -0.85 -11.58
N LYS A 122 9.60 -1.32 -12.62
CA LYS A 122 10.74 -2.25 -12.48
C LYS A 122 11.84 -1.72 -11.57
N LYS A 123 12.10 -0.42 -11.60
CA LYS A 123 13.10 0.19 -10.72
C LYS A 123 12.59 0.29 -9.28
N VAL A 124 11.33 0.65 -9.06
CA VAL A 124 10.73 0.70 -7.71
C VAL A 124 10.69 -0.69 -7.06
N LEU A 125 10.41 -1.76 -7.82
CA LEU A 125 10.41 -3.14 -7.30
C LEU A 125 11.77 -3.60 -6.76
N LYS A 126 12.88 -2.98 -7.19
CA LYS A 126 14.22 -3.24 -6.64
C LYS A 126 14.49 -2.51 -5.33
N ASN A 127 13.58 -1.64 -4.88
CA ASN A 127 13.72 -0.94 -3.62
C ASN A 127 13.43 -1.89 -2.45
N ARG A 128 14.46 -2.15 -1.64
CA ARG A 128 14.38 -3.09 -0.50
C ARG A 128 13.31 -2.73 0.54
N TYR A 129 12.96 -1.45 0.67
CA TYR A 129 11.98 -0.99 1.65
C TYR A 129 10.55 -1.31 1.24
N MET A 130 10.21 -1.22 -0.05
CA MET A 130 8.83 -1.32 -0.53
C MET A 130 8.23 -2.70 -0.28
N ASN A 131 7.05 -2.74 0.33
CA ASN A 131 6.36 -3.99 0.65
C ASN A 131 5.25 -4.32 -0.35
N THR A 132 4.61 -3.32 -0.95
CA THR A 132 3.38 -3.54 -1.73
C THR A 132 3.23 -2.52 -2.83
N TRP A 133 2.79 -2.99 -3.99
CA TRP A 133 2.26 -2.14 -5.05
C TRP A 133 0.77 -1.89 -4.77
N ALA A 134 0.45 -0.68 -4.32
CA ALA A 134 -0.91 -0.25 -3.99
C ALA A 134 -1.73 0.00 -5.26
N HIS A 135 -3.02 -0.34 -5.18
CA HIS A 135 -4.04 -0.27 -6.24
C HIS A 135 -3.47 -0.49 -7.65
N PRO A 136 -2.87 -1.66 -7.89
CA PRO A 136 -2.04 -1.91 -9.06
C PRO A 136 -2.85 -1.78 -10.35
N GLY A 137 -2.39 -0.91 -11.24
CA GLY A 137 -3.05 -0.64 -12.53
C GLY A 137 -4.19 0.38 -12.46
N ALA A 138 -4.56 0.93 -11.30
CA ALA A 138 -5.58 1.98 -11.20
C ALA A 138 -5.26 3.21 -12.08
N PHE A 139 -4.00 3.64 -12.11
CA PHE A 139 -3.54 4.71 -13.01
C PHE A 139 -3.74 4.36 -14.49
N LEU A 140 -3.36 3.15 -14.89
CA LEU A 140 -3.45 2.68 -16.27
C LEU A 140 -4.92 2.64 -16.72
N MET A 141 -5.76 1.98 -15.92
CA MET A 141 -7.20 1.87 -16.15
C MET A 141 -7.87 3.26 -16.27
N LYS A 142 -7.59 4.17 -15.33
CA LYS A 142 -8.14 5.54 -15.35
C LYS A 142 -7.77 6.32 -16.62
N ASN A 143 -6.64 6.00 -17.24
CA ASN A 143 -6.13 6.71 -18.41
C ASN A 143 -6.30 5.96 -19.73
N GLY A 144 -6.96 4.80 -19.74
CA GLY A 144 -7.12 3.97 -20.94
C GLY A 144 -5.80 3.43 -21.47
N LEU A 145 -4.85 3.14 -20.57
CA LEU A 145 -3.55 2.55 -20.88
C LEU A 145 -3.54 1.09 -20.44
N GLU A 146 -2.73 0.28 -21.11
CA GLU A 146 -2.55 -1.13 -20.79
C GLU A 146 -1.06 -1.50 -20.90
N LEU A 147 -0.64 -2.47 -20.09
CA LEU A 147 0.67 -3.10 -20.20
C LEU A 147 0.53 -4.37 -21.05
N PRO A 148 1.42 -4.59 -22.04
CA PRO A 148 1.52 -5.87 -22.73
C PRO A 148 1.70 -7.04 -21.76
N GLU A 149 1.20 -8.21 -22.11
CA GLU A 149 1.29 -9.41 -21.25
C GLU A 149 2.74 -9.76 -20.88
N GLU A 150 3.68 -9.62 -21.83
CA GLU A 150 5.11 -9.83 -21.59
C GLU A 150 5.68 -8.91 -20.49
N GLN A 151 5.21 -7.66 -20.43
CA GLN A 151 5.63 -6.70 -19.41
C GLN A 151 5.01 -7.07 -18.05
N LEU A 152 3.75 -7.53 -18.02
CA LEU A 152 3.12 -8.03 -16.80
C LEU A 152 3.85 -9.24 -16.23
N VAL A 153 4.26 -10.18 -17.09
CA VAL A 153 5.05 -11.34 -16.69
C VAL A 153 6.38 -10.91 -16.06
N ASP A 154 7.12 -9.96 -16.66
CA ASP A 154 8.37 -9.42 -16.10
C ASP A 154 8.15 -8.74 -14.73
N ILE A 155 7.10 -7.91 -14.62
CA ILE A 155 6.71 -7.26 -13.38
C ILE A 155 6.41 -8.29 -12.28
N PHE A 156 5.56 -9.28 -12.55
CA PHE A 156 5.14 -10.23 -11.53
C PHE A 156 6.27 -11.19 -11.13
N HIS A 157 7.15 -11.58 -12.05
CA HIS A 157 8.37 -12.28 -11.69
C HIS A 157 9.27 -11.44 -10.77
N SER A 158 9.42 -10.15 -11.07
CA SER A 158 10.18 -9.22 -10.23
C SER A 158 9.56 -9.07 -8.84
N MET A 159 8.23 -8.97 -8.75
CA MET A 159 7.50 -8.89 -7.48
C MET A 159 7.71 -10.13 -6.62
N ASN A 160 7.54 -11.33 -7.19
CA ASN A 160 7.76 -12.59 -6.48
C ASN A 160 9.22 -12.69 -6.00
N LYS A 161 10.19 -12.35 -6.86
CA LYS A 161 11.62 -12.39 -6.49
C LYS A 161 12.00 -11.40 -5.38
N MET A 162 11.34 -10.26 -5.30
CA MET A 162 11.66 -9.17 -4.38
C MET A 162 10.74 -9.13 -3.16
N ASP A 163 9.86 -10.13 -3.00
CA ASP A 163 8.90 -10.22 -1.91
C ASP A 163 8.00 -8.97 -1.80
N VAL A 164 7.58 -8.46 -2.96
CA VAL A 164 6.63 -7.32 -3.05
C VAL A 164 5.23 -7.87 -3.30
N LEU A 165 4.29 -7.50 -2.44
CA LEU A 165 2.89 -7.91 -2.52
C LEU A 165 2.14 -7.11 -3.59
N LEU A 166 1.11 -7.74 -4.16
CA LEU A 166 0.15 -7.10 -5.06
C LEU A 166 -1.14 -6.82 -4.29
N GLU A 167 -1.52 -5.54 -4.14
CA GLU A 167 -2.75 -5.19 -3.42
C GLU A 167 -3.99 -5.58 -4.23
N ILE A 168 -4.96 -6.25 -3.60
CA ILE A 168 -6.34 -6.34 -4.07
C ILE A 168 -7.08 -5.16 -3.45
N ASN A 169 -7.26 -4.10 -4.22
CA ASN A 169 -7.84 -2.85 -3.77
C ASN A 169 -9.35 -2.80 -3.99
N ASN A 170 -10.10 -2.64 -2.90
CA ASN A 170 -11.56 -2.63 -2.94
C ASN A 170 -12.15 -1.36 -3.58
N LYS A 171 -11.59 -0.18 -3.31
CA LYS A 171 -12.10 1.12 -3.79
C LYS A 171 -11.99 1.25 -5.32
N TYR A 172 -10.86 0.86 -5.89
CA TYR A 172 -10.63 0.95 -7.33
C TYR A 172 -10.99 -0.34 -8.08
N GLN A 173 -11.31 -1.43 -7.37
CA GLN A 173 -11.62 -2.74 -7.95
C GLN A 173 -10.49 -3.27 -8.86
N VAL A 174 -9.25 -3.12 -8.40
CA VAL A 174 -8.03 -3.56 -9.10
C VAL A 174 -7.22 -4.51 -8.22
N PRO A 175 -6.38 -5.37 -8.80
CA PRO A 175 -6.18 -5.60 -10.22
C PRO A 175 -7.32 -6.44 -10.83
N SER A 176 -7.40 -6.48 -12.16
CA SER A 176 -8.37 -7.30 -12.89
C SER A 176 -8.20 -8.79 -12.62
N ASP A 177 -9.22 -9.60 -12.91
CA ASP A 177 -9.11 -11.06 -12.79
C ASP A 177 -8.00 -11.66 -13.64
N ILE A 178 -7.71 -11.07 -14.81
CA ILE A 178 -6.60 -11.47 -15.68
C ILE A 178 -5.27 -11.30 -14.94
N TRP A 179 -5.05 -10.14 -14.33
CA TRP A 179 -3.83 -9.85 -13.57
C TRP A 179 -3.73 -10.74 -12.33
N LYS A 180 -4.82 -10.93 -11.57
CA LYS A 180 -4.84 -11.84 -10.41
C LYS A 180 -4.48 -13.28 -10.80
N ASN A 181 -5.06 -13.79 -11.89
CA ASN A 181 -4.76 -15.13 -12.36
C ASN A 181 -3.31 -15.27 -12.82
N LEU A 182 -2.79 -14.28 -13.56
CA LEU A 182 -1.40 -14.29 -14.04
C LEU A 182 -0.40 -14.18 -12.88
N SER A 183 -0.58 -13.21 -11.98
CA SER A 183 0.32 -13.00 -10.84
C SER A 183 0.31 -14.17 -9.87
N SER A 184 -0.85 -14.80 -9.65
CA SER A 184 -0.97 -16.01 -8.82
C SER A 184 -0.20 -17.19 -9.41
N LYS A 185 -0.29 -17.42 -10.73
CA LYS A 185 0.49 -18.47 -11.42
C LYS A 185 2.00 -18.25 -11.29
N LEU A 186 2.43 -17.00 -11.17
CA LEU A 186 3.83 -16.60 -11.03
C LEU A 186 4.28 -16.50 -9.56
N GLY A 187 3.42 -16.87 -8.60
CA GLY A 187 3.75 -16.95 -7.17
C GLY A 187 3.66 -15.63 -6.40
N VAL A 188 3.14 -14.56 -7.01
CA VAL A 188 2.96 -13.28 -6.32
C VAL A 188 1.88 -13.42 -5.24
N LYS A 189 2.22 -13.02 -4.01
CA LYS A 189 1.28 -12.97 -2.89
C LYS A 189 0.42 -11.71 -2.96
N PHE A 190 -0.82 -11.84 -2.52
CA PHE A 190 -1.77 -10.74 -2.46
C PHE A 190 -1.92 -10.20 -1.05
N VAL A 191 -2.34 -8.94 -0.95
CA VAL A 191 -2.74 -8.29 0.29
C VAL A 191 -4.02 -7.50 0.07
N LYS A 192 -4.92 -7.46 1.05
CA LYS A 192 -6.18 -6.72 0.95
C LYS A 192 -6.00 -5.29 1.43
N GLY A 193 -6.45 -4.33 0.62
CA GLY A 193 -6.51 -2.93 0.99
C GLY A 193 -7.78 -2.27 0.45
N SER A 194 -8.29 -1.25 1.14
CA SER A 194 -9.52 -0.55 0.74
C SER A 194 -9.32 0.94 0.47
N ASP A 195 -8.09 1.46 0.66
CA ASP A 195 -7.76 2.88 0.47
C ASP A 195 -8.74 3.79 1.26
N VAL A 196 -8.90 3.45 2.55
CA VAL A 196 -9.92 4.00 3.44
C VAL A 196 -9.54 5.42 3.87
N HIS A 197 -10.44 6.38 3.65
CA HIS A 197 -10.25 7.78 4.06
C HIS A 197 -11.34 8.27 5.03
N ASN A 198 -12.26 7.40 5.41
CA ASN A 198 -13.33 7.69 6.36
C ASN A 198 -13.59 6.41 7.16
N VAL A 199 -13.67 6.52 8.48
CA VAL A 199 -13.93 5.39 9.39
C VAL A 199 -15.23 4.64 9.06
N GLU A 200 -16.23 5.34 8.50
CA GLU A 200 -17.48 4.73 8.04
C GLU A 200 -17.30 3.80 6.84
N HIS A 201 -16.17 3.89 6.13
CA HIS A 201 -15.83 2.99 5.02
C HIS A 201 -14.89 1.85 5.46
N LEU A 202 -14.55 1.78 6.75
CA LEU A 202 -13.81 0.65 7.31
C LEU A 202 -14.77 -0.52 7.53
N PHE A 203 -14.65 -1.54 6.67
CA PHE A 203 -15.48 -2.74 6.71
C PHE A 203 -14.63 -3.99 6.88
N PHE A 204 -15.16 -4.94 7.66
CA PHE A 204 -14.59 -6.27 7.78
C PHE A 204 -15.67 -7.30 7.43
N ASN A 205 -15.48 -7.96 6.29
CA ASN A 205 -16.31 -9.08 5.85
C ASN A 205 -15.45 -10.34 5.94
N ILE A 206 -15.92 -11.31 6.71
CA ILE A 206 -15.31 -12.63 6.90
C ILE A 206 -15.49 -13.48 5.64
#